data_AF-A0A066WXX5-F1
#
_entry.id   AF-A0A066WXX5-F1
#
_cell.length_a   1.000
_cell.length_b   1.000
_cell.length_c   1.000
_cell.angle_alpha   90.00
_cell.angle_beta   90.00
_cell.angle_gamma   90.00
#
_symmetry.space_group_name_H-M   'P 1'
#
loop_
_entity.id
_entity.type
_entity.pdbx_description
1 polymer ?
#
loop_
_entity_poly.entity_id
_entity_poly.type
_entity_poly.pdbx_seq_one_letter_code
_entity_poly.pdbx_strand_id
1 'polypeptide(L)'
;MITTERLEQLIDKGQAVLRTHVPNPPNMIGFTTLNGGQFTAWQTQTLSYLQSNLSSENQYILSFRANVKRGYTSDVNKGIGILRSLIEDINLGLFENNTVEENFNPTNSLLTILERFHLVVRQLRNRYDSRNTLDVNDEYDVQNLLHSLLILHFDDIRAEEWTPSYAGKSSRMDFLLKDYKIIIEVKKTRSNLRAKEVGSQLIEDIARYKTHPDCETLICFVYDPEGLVGNPRGLENDLSSDDNNLRVRVYIRP
;
A
#
# COMPACT_ATOMS: atom_id res chain seq x y z
N MET A 1 4.76 17.23 -9.27
CA MET A 1 4.44 17.23 -10.71
C MET A 1 5.75 17.35 -11.45
N ILE A 2 6.00 16.49 -12.44
CA ILE A 2 7.25 16.53 -13.20
C ILE A 2 7.33 17.85 -13.97
N THR A 3 8.43 18.59 -13.81
CA THR A 3 8.70 19.80 -14.58
C THR A 3 9.75 19.51 -15.65
N THR A 4 9.48 19.98 -16.87
CA THR A 4 10.43 19.91 -17.99
C THR A 4 11.70 20.72 -17.70
N GLU A 5 11.56 21.87 -17.02
CA GLU A 5 12.69 22.71 -16.58
C GLU A 5 13.75 21.92 -15.79
N ARG A 6 13.32 21.08 -14.84
CA ARG A 6 14.28 20.30 -14.05
C ARG A 6 14.93 19.19 -14.86
N LEU A 7 14.22 18.61 -15.84
CA LEU A 7 14.80 17.63 -16.76
C LEU A 7 15.85 18.26 -17.67
N GLU A 8 15.61 19.48 -18.17
CA GLU A 8 16.57 20.24 -18.98
C GLU A 8 17.85 20.53 -18.18
N GLN A 9 17.74 20.96 -16.93
CA GLN A 9 18.90 21.14 -16.04
C GLN A 9 19.71 19.84 -15.85
N LEU A 10 19.03 18.69 -15.74
CA LEU A 10 19.69 17.39 -15.61
C LEU A 10 20.37 16.96 -16.92
N ILE A 11 19.79 17.31 -18.08
CA ILE A 11 20.42 17.11 -19.39
C ILE A 11 21.69 17.96 -19.50
N ASP A 12 21.63 19.24 -19.16
CA ASP A 12 22.78 20.14 -19.19
C ASP A 12 23.91 19.66 -18.27
N LYS A 13 23.53 19.17 -17.08
CA LYS A 13 24.48 18.54 -16.16
C LYS A 13 25.12 17.30 -16.78
N GLY A 14 24.35 16.45 -17.47
CA GLY A 14 24.88 15.30 -18.21
C GLY A 14 25.85 15.71 -19.31
N GLN A 15 25.53 16.78 -20.05
CA GLN A 15 26.45 17.34 -21.05
C GLN A 15 27.74 17.88 -20.41
N ALA A 16 27.65 18.49 -19.24
CA ALA A 16 28.84 18.91 -18.49
C ALA A 16 29.71 17.71 -18.09
N VAL A 17 29.10 16.58 -17.68
CA VAL A 17 29.83 15.33 -17.43
C VAL A 17 30.54 14.85 -18.69
N LEU A 18 29.90 14.87 -19.86
CA LEU A 18 30.53 14.48 -21.13
C LEU A 18 31.76 15.33 -21.48
N ARG A 19 31.76 16.63 -21.13
CA ARG A 19 32.91 17.52 -21.36
C ARG A 19 34.13 17.16 -20.50
N THR A 20 33.97 16.31 -19.47
CA THR A 20 35.09 15.79 -18.67
C THR A 20 35.83 14.63 -19.30
N HIS A 21 35.48 14.26 -20.53
CA HIS A 21 36.06 13.11 -21.22
C HIS A 21 37.59 13.20 -21.35
N VAL A 22 38.26 12.20 -20.82
CA VAL A 22 39.69 11.95 -21.01
C VAL A 22 39.84 10.58 -21.67
N PRO A 23 40.45 10.50 -22.87
CA PRO A 23 40.66 9.22 -23.53
C PRO A 23 41.61 8.34 -22.72
N ASN A 24 41.37 7.03 -22.75
CA ASN A 24 42.28 6.09 -22.12
C ASN A 24 43.66 6.13 -22.81
N PRO A 25 44.76 5.94 -22.05
CA PRO A 25 46.08 5.77 -22.64
C PRO A 25 46.12 4.63 -23.66
N PRO A 26 47.05 4.66 -24.63
CA PRO A 26 47.25 3.55 -25.55
C PRO A 26 47.40 2.24 -24.77
N ASN A 27 46.67 1.19 -25.18
CA ASN A 27 46.63 -0.15 -24.57
C ASN A 27 45.84 -0.31 -23.26
N MET A 28 45.14 0.71 -22.76
CA MET A 28 44.17 0.55 -21.66
C MET A 28 42.74 0.47 -22.19
N ILE A 29 42.10 -0.70 -22.00
CA ILE A 29 40.70 -0.97 -22.40
C ILE A 29 39.85 -1.09 -21.13
N GLY A 30 38.64 -0.51 -21.13
CA GLY A 30 37.64 -0.76 -20.08
C GLY A 30 37.75 0.11 -18.82
N PHE A 31 38.49 1.22 -18.87
CA PHE A 31 38.49 2.23 -17.81
C PHE A 31 37.51 3.36 -18.12
N THR A 32 36.81 3.85 -17.10
CA THR A 32 35.88 4.99 -17.22
C THR A 32 36.62 6.21 -17.74
N THR A 33 36.07 6.82 -18.79
CA THR A 33 36.70 7.95 -19.48
C THR A 33 36.17 9.30 -19.00
N LEU A 34 35.26 9.32 -18.03
CA LEU A 34 34.64 10.52 -17.49
C LEU A 34 35.04 10.75 -16.03
N ASN A 35 34.88 11.98 -15.55
CA ASN A 35 35.06 12.29 -14.14
C ASN A 35 34.02 11.55 -13.28
N GLY A 36 34.49 10.59 -12.48
CA GLY A 36 33.63 9.73 -11.67
C GLY A 36 32.78 10.48 -10.65
N GLY A 37 33.31 11.56 -10.03
CA GLY A 37 32.55 12.36 -9.07
C GLY A 37 31.38 13.10 -9.71
N GLN A 38 31.62 13.76 -10.85
CA GLN A 38 30.57 14.46 -11.59
C GLN A 38 29.55 13.49 -12.18
N PHE A 39 30.00 12.33 -12.69
CA PHE A 39 29.12 11.27 -13.15
C PHE A 39 28.19 10.78 -12.04
N THR A 40 28.72 10.40 -10.88
CA THR A 40 27.92 9.92 -9.74
C THR A 40 26.93 10.99 -9.28
N ALA A 41 27.35 12.25 -9.22
CA ALA A 41 26.48 13.36 -8.83
C ALA A 41 25.35 13.61 -9.84
N TRP A 42 25.59 13.41 -11.13
CA TRP A 42 24.56 13.52 -12.17
C TRP A 42 23.60 12.32 -12.14
N GLN A 43 24.13 11.11 -12.11
CA GLN A 43 23.35 9.87 -12.04
C GLN A 43 22.43 9.84 -10.82
N THR A 44 22.95 10.18 -9.64
CA THR A 44 22.19 10.18 -8.38
C THR A 44 21.05 11.20 -8.42
N GLN A 45 21.32 12.43 -8.86
CA GLN A 45 20.29 13.48 -8.92
C GLN A 45 19.23 13.16 -9.97
N THR A 46 19.62 12.55 -11.08
CA THR A 46 18.68 12.12 -12.12
C THR A 46 17.75 11.02 -11.60
N LEU A 47 18.31 9.97 -11.00
CA LEU A 47 17.51 8.89 -10.41
C LEU A 47 16.58 9.39 -9.33
N SER A 48 17.09 10.20 -8.39
CA SER A 48 16.26 10.78 -7.32
C SER A 48 15.10 11.58 -7.89
N TYR A 49 15.33 12.42 -8.89
CA TYR A 49 14.28 13.21 -9.51
C TYR A 49 13.22 12.35 -10.21
N LEU A 50 13.66 11.35 -11.00
CA LEU A 50 12.74 10.44 -11.68
C LEU A 50 11.90 9.65 -10.67
N GLN A 51 12.51 9.11 -9.62
CA GLN A 51 11.82 8.31 -8.60
C GLN A 51 10.84 9.12 -7.75
N SER A 52 11.08 10.42 -7.56
CA SER A 52 10.15 11.29 -6.83
C SER A 52 8.95 11.72 -7.68
N ASN A 53 8.98 11.52 -9.00
CA ASN A 53 7.96 12.03 -9.92
C ASN A 53 7.31 10.96 -10.80
N LEU A 54 7.83 9.74 -10.82
CA LEU A 54 7.34 8.61 -11.61
C LEU A 54 7.24 7.37 -10.70
N SER A 55 6.33 6.44 -11.04
CA SER A 55 6.21 5.15 -10.34
C SER A 55 7.49 4.31 -10.48
N SER A 56 7.77 3.44 -9.50
CA SER A 56 9.00 2.61 -9.51
C SER A 56 9.13 1.73 -10.75
N GLU A 57 8.00 1.31 -11.33
CA GLU A 57 7.91 0.47 -12.52
C GLU A 57 7.93 1.26 -13.84
N ASN A 58 8.10 2.58 -13.78
CA ASN A 58 8.07 3.41 -14.98
C ASN A 58 9.27 3.10 -15.91
N GLN A 59 8.99 2.93 -17.20
CA GLN A 59 9.96 2.50 -18.21
C GLN A 59 11.18 3.43 -18.33
N TYR A 60 11.06 4.74 -18.09
CA TYR A 60 12.20 5.66 -18.12
C TYR A 60 13.16 5.41 -16.94
N ILE A 61 12.65 5.08 -15.75
CA ILE A 61 13.47 4.72 -14.59
C ILE A 61 14.20 3.40 -14.86
N LEU A 62 13.47 2.38 -15.33
CA LEU A 62 14.02 1.06 -15.62
C LEU A 62 15.11 1.17 -16.70
N SER A 63 14.83 1.90 -17.78
CA SER A 63 15.78 2.12 -18.88
C SER A 63 17.01 2.91 -18.43
N PHE A 64 16.84 3.94 -17.58
CA PHE A 64 17.96 4.73 -17.09
C PHE A 64 18.90 3.88 -16.22
N ARG A 65 18.36 3.11 -15.28
CA ARG A 65 19.15 2.18 -14.44
C ARG A 65 19.87 1.12 -15.28
N ALA A 66 19.21 0.59 -16.31
CA ALA A 66 19.79 -0.44 -17.17
C ALA A 66 20.97 0.08 -18.01
N ASN A 67 20.95 1.35 -18.41
CA ASN A 67 21.88 1.92 -19.39
C ASN A 67 22.93 2.87 -18.81
N VAL A 68 22.70 3.47 -17.65
CA VAL A 68 23.60 4.44 -17.02
C VAL A 68 24.25 3.78 -15.82
N LYS A 69 25.34 3.02 -16.05
CA LYS A 69 25.97 2.20 -15.01
C LYS A 69 27.37 2.68 -14.64
N ARG A 70 28.11 3.22 -15.61
CA ARG A 70 29.51 3.61 -15.45
C ARG A 70 29.76 4.97 -16.11
N GLY A 71 30.84 5.62 -15.69
CA GLY A 71 31.31 6.90 -16.25
C GLY A 71 31.89 6.76 -17.66
N TYR A 72 31.10 6.23 -18.60
CA TYR A 72 31.42 6.18 -20.02
C TYR A 72 30.57 7.20 -20.79
N THR A 73 31.13 7.72 -21.87
CA THR A 73 30.39 8.59 -22.80
C THR A 73 29.14 7.93 -23.35
N SER A 74 29.19 6.62 -23.64
CA SER A 74 28.04 5.84 -24.08
C SER A 74 26.89 5.83 -23.07
N ASP A 75 27.20 5.64 -21.79
CA ASP A 75 26.22 5.55 -20.70
C ASP A 75 25.57 6.91 -20.48
N VAL A 76 26.37 7.98 -20.42
CA VAL A 76 25.85 9.35 -20.24
C VAL A 76 24.99 9.77 -21.44
N ASN A 77 25.41 9.49 -22.67
CA ASN A 77 24.62 9.77 -23.88
C ASN A 77 23.27 9.03 -23.87
N LYS A 78 23.24 7.75 -23.47
CA LYS A 78 21.99 7.00 -23.33
C LYS A 78 21.08 7.61 -22.26
N GLY A 79 21.64 7.99 -21.11
CA GLY A 79 20.88 8.66 -20.05
C GLY A 79 20.28 9.99 -20.51
N ILE A 80 21.04 10.83 -21.21
CA ILE A 80 20.53 12.07 -21.82
C ILE A 80 19.42 11.77 -22.84
N GLY A 81 19.60 10.75 -23.69
CA GLY A 81 18.59 10.33 -24.65
C GLY A 81 17.26 9.97 -23.97
N ILE A 82 17.31 9.20 -22.88
CA ILE A 82 16.13 8.84 -22.09
C ILE A 82 15.43 10.09 -21.52
N LEU A 83 16.19 11.04 -20.99
CA LEU A 83 15.62 12.29 -20.46
C LEU A 83 15.00 13.16 -21.57
N ARG A 84 15.58 13.16 -22.77
CA ARG A 84 15.00 13.88 -23.93
C ARG A 84 13.70 13.25 -24.39
N SER A 85 13.64 11.92 -24.50
CA SER A 85 12.39 11.21 -24.80
C SER A 85 11.32 11.51 -23.76
N LEU A 86 11.68 11.49 -22.48
CA LEU A 86 10.77 11.88 -21.40
C LEU A 86 10.22 13.31 -21.57
N ILE A 87 11.06 14.29 -21.91
CA ILE A 87 10.59 15.66 -22.19
C ILE A 87 9.65 15.69 -23.41
N GLU A 88 9.99 14.98 -24.48
CA GLU A 88 9.16 14.91 -25.70
C GLU A 88 7.77 14.33 -25.39
N ASP A 89 7.72 13.21 -24.69
CA ASP A 89 6.48 12.56 -24.29
C ASP A 89 5.64 13.44 -23.34
N ILE A 90 6.28 14.21 -22.45
CA ILE A 90 5.58 15.21 -21.60
C ILE A 90 4.97 16.31 -22.48
N ASN A 91 5.74 16.85 -23.42
CA ASN A 91 5.29 17.93 -24.30
C ASN A 91 4.18 17.49 -25.25
N LEU A 92 4.18 16.21 -25.66
CA LEU A 92 3.13 15.59 -26.46
C LEU A 92 1.87 15.26 -25.65
N GLY A 93 1.88 15.46 -24.33
CA GLY A 93 0.79 15.05 -23.45
C GLY A 93 0.60 13.52 -23.39
N LEU A 94 1.62 12.75 -23.79
CA LEU A 94 1.64 11.28 -23.69
C LEU A 94 1.88 10.82 -22.25
N PHE A 95 2.29 11.75 -21.40
CA PHE A 95 1.96 11.69 -19.99
C PHE A 95 0.54 12.18 -19.84
N GLU A 96 -0.40 11.23 -19.76
CA GLU A 96 -1.61 11.50 -19.01
C GLU A 96 -1.15 12.08 -17.67
N ASN A 97 -1.71 13.25 -17.32
CA ASN A 97 -1.54 13.76 -15.98
C ASN A 97 -1.94 12.63 -15.05
N ASN A 98 -0.95 11.96 -14.48
CA ASN A 98 -1.06 11.35 -13.18
C ASN A 98 -1.28 12.54 -12.20
N THR A 99 -2.41 13.26 -12.30
CA THR A 99 -3.28 13.23 -11.14
C THR A 99 -3.35 11.76 -10.84
N VAL A 100 -2.66 11.37 -9.79
CA VAL A 100 -2.87 10.09 -9.15
C VAL A 100 -4.40 10.02 -9.01
N GLU A 101 -5.11 9.42 -9.96
CA GLU A 101 -6.11 8.47 -9.55
C GLU A 101 -5.27 7.55 -8.70
N GLU A 102 -5.36 7.75 -7.39
CA GLU A 102 -4.88 6.76 -6.45
C GLU A 102 -5.49 5.49 -7.00
N ASN A 103 -4.66 4.60 -7.58
CA ASN A 103 -5.09 3.25 -7.88
C ASN A 103 -5.63 2.78 -6.53
N PHE A 104 -6.95 2.84 -6.39
CA PHE A 104 -7.57 2.78 -5.09
C PHE A 104 -7.15 1.45 -4.51
N ASN A 105 -6.32 1.49 -3.47
CA ASN A 105 -5.80 0.28 -2.88
C ASN A 105 -6.73 -0.05 -1.72
N PRO A 106 -7.69 -0.98 -1.91
CA PRO A 106 -8.69 -1.29 -0.90
C PRO A 106 -8.03 -1.72 0.42
N THR A 107 -6.91 -2.45 0.33
CA THR A 107 -6.16 -2.92 1.49
C THR A 107 -5.52 -1.77 2.27
N ASN A 108 -4.95 -0.76 1.61
CA ASN A 108 -4.35 0.39 2.29
C ASN A 108 -5.42 1.25 2.98
N SER A 109 -6.53 1.52 2.30
CA SER A 109 -7.66 2.28 2.87
C SER A 109 -8.24 1.55 4.07
N LEU A 110 -8.48 0.23 3.94
CA LEU A 110 -8.97 -0.61 5.02
C LEU A 110 -7.99 -0.64 6.20
N LEU A 111 -6.71 -0.90 5.96
CA LEU A 111 -5.70 -0.91 7.02
C LEU A 111 -5.62 0.43 7.74
N THR A 112 -5.71 1.54 7.00
CA THR A 112 -5.74 2.88 7.59
C THR A 112 -6.94 3.06 8.52
N ILE A 113 -8.12 2.59 8.13
CA ILE A 113 -9.31 2.59 8.98
C ILE A 113 -9.06 1.76 10.25
N LEU A 114 -8.61 0.51 10.10
CA LEU A 114 -8.43 -0.41 11.24
C LEU A 114 -7.37 0.11 12.23
N GLU A 115 -6.24 0.62 11.75
CA GLU A 115 -5.16 1.17 12.59
C GLU A 115 -5.58 2.45 13.33
N ARG A 116 -6.50 3.24 12.74
CA ARG A 116 -6.96 4.51 13.31
C ARG A 116 -8.29 4.40 14.04
N PHE A 117 -8.91 3.22 14.04
CA PHE A 117 -10.25 3.01 14.60
C PHE A 117 -10.34 3.50 16.05
N HIS A 118 -9.38 3.12 16.92
CA HIS A 118 -9.35 3.58 18.31
C HIS A 118 -9.30 5.10 18.46
N LEU A 119 -8.56 5.79 17.58
CA LEU A 119 -8.44 7.25 17.63
C LEU A 119 -9.80 7.89 17.35
N VAL A 120 -10.58 7.33 16.42
CA VAL A 120 -11.96 7.76 16.16
C VAL A 120 -12.83 7.52 17.39
N VAL A 121 -12.78 6.33 18.00
CA VAL A 121 -13.55 6.01 19.22
C VAL A 121 -13.22 7.00 20.36
N ARG A 122 -11.93 7.27 20.59
CA ARG A 122 -11.49 8.25 21.59
C ARG A 122 -11.99 9.66 21.27
N GLN A 123 -11.94 10.07 20.00
CA GLN A 123 -12.41 11.38 19.59
C GLN A 123 -13.93 11.53 19.77
N LEU A 124 -14.71 10.46 19.53
CA LEU A 124 -16.16 10.46 19.77
C LEU A 124 -16.51 10.69 21.26
N ARG A 125 -15.64 10.26 22.18
CA ARG A 125 -15.75 10.49 23.62
C ARG A 125 -15.29 11.89 24.06
N ASN A 126 -14.47 12.57 23.26
CA ASN A 126 -13.99 13.93 23.54
C ASN A 126 -15.01 14.97 23.05
N ARG A 127 -16.10 15.12 23.81
CA ARG A 127 -17.21 16.01 23.48
C ARG A 127 -17.12 17.33 24.24
N TYR A 128 -17.61 18.39 23.60
CA TYR A 128 -17.94 19.62 24.33
C TYR A 128 -19.13 19.33 25.24
N ASP A 129 -18.92 19.49 26.55
CA ASP A 129 -19.92 19.27 27.60
C ASP A 129 -20.38 17.79 27.73
N SER A 130 -21.36 17.51 28.59
CA SER A 130 -21.91 16.19 28.90
C SER A 130 -22.87 15.65 27.82
N ARG A 131 -22.60 15.89 26.53
CA ARG A 131 -23.49 15.45 25.44
C ARG A 131 -23.31 13.97 25.13
N ASN A 132 -24.41 13.27 24.90
CA ASN A 132 -24.41 11.87 24.43
C ASN A 132 -23.67 11.74 23.09
N THR A 133 -23.06 10.57 22.89
CA THR A 133 -22.29 10.18 21.70
C THR A 133 -22.46 8.68 21.46
N LEU A 134 -21.94 8.17 20.34
CA LEU A 134 -21.85 6.72 20.12
C LEU A 134 -20.79 6.16 21.07
N ASP A 135 -21.20 5.25 21.95
CA ASP A 135 -20.28 4.48 22.79
C ASP A 135 -20.08 3.10 22.18
N VAL A 136 -18.84 2.60 22.22
CA VAL A 136 -18.47 1.34 21.58
C VAL A 136 -18.35 0.27 22.66
N ASN A 137 -19.49 -0.34 23.01
CA ASN A 137 -19.61 -1.27 24.14
C ASN A 137 -19.45 -2.72 23.69
N ASP A 138 -20.04 -3.08 22.55
CA ASP A 138 -20.02 -4.43 22.01
C ASP A 138 -19.59 -4.51 20.54
N GLU A 139 -19.66 -5.71 19.96
CA GLU A 139 -19.27 -6.00 18.57
C GLU A 139 -20.16 -5.29 17.56
N TYR A 140 -21.45 -5.10 17.85
CA TYR A 140 -22.38 -4.41 16.96
C TYR A 140 -22.07 -2.91 16.92
N ASP A 141 -21.67 -2.31 18.05
CA ASP A 141 -21.22 -0.91 18.05
C ASP A 141 -19.94 -0.73 17.23
N VAL A 142 -19.00 -1.70 17.29
CA VAL A 142 -17.79 -1.70 16.45
C VAL A 142 -18.19 -1.79 14.98
N GLN A 143 -19.10 -2.70 14.63
CA GLN A 143 -19.61 -2.85 13.26
C GLN A 143 -20.25 -1.54 12.76
N ASN A 144 -21.13 -0.91 13.54
CA ASN A 144 -21.80 0.34 13.15
C ASN A 144 -20.80 1.48 12.87
N LEU A 145 -19.81 1.66 13.75
CA LEU A 145 -18.78 2.67 13.54
C LEU A 145 -17.89 2.31 12.36
N LEU A 146 -17.48 1.05 12.23
CA LEU A 146 -16.61 0.59 11.15
C LEU A 146 -17.28 0.78 9.79
N HIS A 147 -18.57 0.41 9.67
CA HIS A 147 -19.36 0.63 8.45
C HIS A 147 -19.34 2.11 8.06
N SER A 148 -19.58 3.01 9.03
CA SER A 148 -19.56 4.45 8.78
C SER A 148 -18.22 4.95 8.22
N LEU A 149 -17.10 4.33 8.61
CA LEU A 149 -15.76 4.65 8.10
C LEU A 149 -15.47 3.98 6.75
N LEU A 150 -15.99 2.78 6.50
CA LEU A 150 -15.84 2.08 5.23
C LEU A 150 -16.52 2.84 4.07
N ILE A 151 -17.69 3.45 4.31
CA ILE A 151 -18.42 4.24 3.29
C ILE A 151 -17.59 5.39 2.70
N LEU A 152 -16.56 5.86 3.41
CA LEU A 152 -15.64 6.88 2.89
C LEU A 152 -14.81 6.42 1.69
N HIS A 153 -14.69 5.10 1.50
CA HIS A 153 -13.74 4.48 0.57
C HIS A 153 -14.35 3.39 -0.32
N PHE A 154 -15.49 2.82 0.04
CA PHE A 154 -16.07 1.66 -0.64
C PHE A 154 -17.54 1.91 -1.00
N ASP A 155 -17.90 1.63 -2.26
CA ASP A 155 -19.25 1.88 -2.80
C ASP A 155 -20.22 0.70 -2.56
N ASP A 156 -19.82 -0.56 -2.87
CA ASP A 156 -20.64 -1.78 -2.61
C ASP A 156 -20.17 -2.49 -1.31
N ILE A 157 -20.69 -2.01 -0.18
CA ILE A 157 -20.54 -2.65 1.14
C ILE A 157 -21.82 -3.42 1.45
N ARG A 158 -21.74 -4.75 1.42
CA ARG A 158 -22.86 -5.62 1.77
C ARG A 158 -22.75 -6.02 3.22
N ALA A 159 -23.53 -5.35 4.05
CA ALA A 159 -23.84 -5.85 5.37
C ALA A 159 -24.85 -7.01 5.22
N GLU A 160 -24.70 -8.08 6.00
CA GLU A 160 -25.74 -9.08 6.22
C GLU A 160 -26.05 -10.09 5.09
N GLU A 161 -25.15 -10.33 4.12
CA GLU A 161 -25.39 -11.36 3.09
C GLU A 161 -25.31 -12.78 3.68
N TRP A 162 -26.26 -13.66 3.32
CA TRP A 162 -26.26 -15.04 3.80
C TRP A 162 -25.19 -15.86 3.08
N THR A 163 -24.32 -16.49 3.85
CA THR A 163 -23.36 -17.48 3.30
C THR A 163 -24.09 -18.76 2.86
N PRO A 164 -23.62 -19.45 1.81
CA PRO A 164 -24.02 -20.83 1.55
C PRO A 164 -23.80 -21.67 2.81
N SER A 165 -24.76 -22.51 3.17
CA SER A 165 -24.73 -23.24 4.44
C SER A 165 -23.46 -24.10 4.59
N TYR A 166 -22.57 -23.73 5.52
CA TYR A 166 -21.45 -24.57 5.92
C TYR A 166 -21.86 -25.42 7.13
N ALA A 167 -21.73 -26.74 7.02
CA ALA A 167 -22.09 -27.69 8.09
C ALA A 167 -23.51 -27.47 8.70
N GLY A 168 -24.47 -27.05 7.87
CA GLY A 168 -25.87 -26.85 8.28
C GLY A 168 -26.15 -25.57 9.09
N LYS A 169 -25.17 -24.68 9.26
CA LYS A 169 -25.35 -23.36 9.87
C LYS A 169 -25.17 -22.27 8.81
N SER A 170 -26.23 -21.57 8.48
CA SER A 170 -26.13 -20.29 7.79
C SER A 170 -25.80 -19.24 8.84
N SER A 171 -24.59 -18.67 8.79
CA SER A 171 -24.26 -17.51 9.60
C SER A 171 -24.11 -16.29 8.70
N ARG A 172 -24.53 -15.17 9.27
CA ARG A 172 -24.50 -13.87 8.63
C ARG A 172 -23.07 -13.33 8.67
N MET A 173 -22.57 -12.85 7.54
CA MET A 173 -21.29 -12.15 7.50
C MET A 173 -21.46 -10.71 7.99
N ASP A 174 -20.40 -10.14 8.59
CA ASP A 174 -20.46 -8.76 9.06
C ASP A 174 -20.40 -7.79 7.88
N PHE A 175 -19.35 -7.86 7.06
CA PHE A 175 -19.22 -7.06 5.83
C PHE A 175 -18.61 -7.84 4.67
N LEU A 176 -19.15 -7.65 3.47
CA LEU A 176 -18.54 -8.01 2.20
C LEU A 176 -18.32 -6.75 1.36
N LEU A 177 -17.05 -6.44 1.08
CA LEU A 177 -16.66 -5.43 0.10
C LEU A 177 -16.67 -6.10 -1.29
N LYS A 178 -17.82 -6.03 -1.98
CA LYS A 178 -18.13 -6.93 -3.09
C LYS A 178 -17.14 -6.80 -4.24
N ASP A 179 -16.83 -5.58 -4.65
CA ASP A 179 -15.95 -5.29 -5.79
C ASP A 179 -14.51 -5.79 -5.58
N TYR A 180 -14.12 -5.98 -4.32
CA TYR A 180 -12.78 -6.39 -3.93
C TYR A 180 -12.71 -7.82 -3.41
N LYS A 181 -13.86 -8.51 -3.29
CA LYS A 181 -13.99 -9.86 -2.71
C LYS A 181 -13.30 -10.00 -1.35
N ILE A 182 -13.43 -8.93 -0.54
CA ILE A 182 -12.91 -8.87 0.82
C ILE A 182 -14.07 -9.06 1.79
N ILE A 183 -14.00 -10.09 2.63
CA ILE A 183 -14.89 -10.23 3.78
C ILE A 183 -14.18 -9.65 5.00
N ILE A 184 -14.91 -8.87 5.80
CA ILE A 184 -14.44 -8.37 7.09
C ILE A 184 -15.28 -9.06 8.18
N GLU A 185 -14.62 -9.77 9.09
CA GLU A 185 -15.21 -10.34 10.29
C GLU A 185 -14.76 -9.50 11.49
N VAL A 186 -15.69 -9.03 12.30
CA VAL A 186 -15.44 -8.15 13.43
C VAL A 186 -15.57 -8.92 14.73
N LYS A 187 -14.72 -8.62 15.71
CA LYS A 187 -14.86 -9.06 17.10
C LYS A 187 -14.56 -7.89 18.03
N LYS A 188 -15.22 -7.86 19.18
CA LYS A 188 -14.81 -6.99 20.30
C LYS A 188 -14.49 -7.83 21.52
N THR A 189 -13.31 -7.62 22.11
CA THR A 189 -12.98 -8.31 23.35
C THR A 189 -13.88 -7.84 24.50
N ARG A 190 -14.11 -8.77 25.43
CA ARG A 190 -14.86 -8.53 26.67
C ARG A 190 -14.49 -9.60 27.68
N SER A 191 -15.03 -9.50 28.89
CA SER A 191 -14.68 -10.39 30.02
C SER A 191 -14.71 -11.89 29.66
N ASN A 192 -15.65 -12.31 28.82
CA ASN A 192 -15.85 -13.70 28.36
C ASN A 192 -15.39 -13.98 26.92
N LEU A 193 -14.73 -13.02 26.25
CA LEU A 193 -14.21 -13.17 24.89
C LEU A 193 -12.78 -12.61 24.86
N ARG A 194 -11.83 -13.43 25.33
CA ARG A 194 -10.41 -13.09 25.43
C ARG A 194 -9.62 -13.86 24.37
N ALA A 195 -8.29 -13.82 24.43
CA ALA A 195 -7.39 -14.42 23.43
C ALA A 195 -7.79 -15.83 22.99
N LYS A 196 -8.13 -16.72 23.93
CA LYS A 196 -8.50 -18.11 23.63
C LYS A 196 -9.82 -18.18 22.86
N GLU A 197 -10.85 -17.52 23.36
CA GLU A 197 -12.18 -17.53 22.76
C GLU A 197 -12.19 -16.82 21.40
N VAL A 198 -11.47 -15.70 21.28
CA VAL A 198 -11.26 -14.99 20.01
C VAL A 198 -10.59 -15.92 19.00
N GLY A 199 -9.49 -16.58 19.37
CA GLY A 199 -8.80 -17.51 18.48
C GLY A 199 -9.70 -18.66 18.02
N SER A 200 -10.47 -19.27 18.92
CA SER A 200 -11.41 -20.35 18.57
C SER A 200 -12.48 -19.87 17.59
N GLN A 201 -13.09 -18.71 17.82
CA GLN A 201 -14.11 -18.17 16.92
C GLN A 201 -13.53 -17.84 15.54
N LEU A 202 -12.36 -17.18 15.49
CA LEU A 202 -11.73 -16.85 14.22
C LEU A 202 -11.34 -18.08 13.40
N ILE A 203 -10.95 -19.20 14.03
CA ILE A 203 -10.70 -20.46 13.32
C ILE A 203 -11.98 -20.99 12.66
N GLU A 204 -13.11 -20.91 13.37
CA GLU A 204 -14.42 -21.30 12.81
C GLU A 204 -14.82 -20.39 11.64
N ASP A 205 -14.59 -19.07 11.77
CA ASP A 205 -14.89 -18.09 10.73
C ASP A 205 -14.00 -18.31 9.49
N ILE A 206 -12.69 -18.52 9.66
CA ILE A 206 -11.75 -18.84 8.58
C ILE A 206 -12.19 -20.11 7.83
N ALA A 207 -12.51 -21.17 8.56
CA ALA A 207 -12.96 -22.43 7.95
C ALA A 207 -14.25 -22.24 7.15
N ARG A 208 -15.18 -21.43 7.66
CA ARG A 208 -16.45 -21.12 7.00
C ARG A 208 -16.26 -20.34 5.71
N TYR A 209 -15.43 -19.29 5.71
CA TYR A 209 -15.27 -18.42 4.54
C TYR A 209 -14.37 -19.02 3.46
N LYS A 210 -13.58 -20.06 3.76
CA LYS A 210 -12.72 -20.75 2.78
C LYS A 210 -13.48 -21.28 1.55
N THR A 211 -14.77 -21.55 1.67
CA THR A 211 -15.61 -22.04 0.57
C THR A 211 -16.51 -20.97 -0.05
N HIS A 212 -16.38 -19.70 0.36
CA HIS A 212 -17.24 -18.63 -0.11
C HIS A 212 -16.79 -18.12 -1.49
N PRO A 213 -17.67 -18.11 -2.52
CA PRO A 213 -17.27 -17.80 -3.90
C PRO A 213 -16.75 -16.37 -4.09
N ASP A 214 -17.20 -15.44 -3.26
CA ASP A 214 -16.79 -14.03 -3.28
C ASP A 214 -15.81 -13.67 -2.15
N CYS A 215 -15.08 -14.64 -1.61
CA CYS A 215 -14.06 -14.39 -0.59
C CYS A 215 -12.68 -14.80 -1.11
N GLU A 216 -11.94 -13.82 -1.63
CA GLU A 216 -10.51 -14.00 -1.94
C GLU A 216 -9.64 -13.60 -0.75
N THR A 217 -10.10 -12.62 0.04
CA THR A 217 -9.44 -12.17 1.26
C THR A 217 -10.42 -12.10 2.43
N LEU A 218 -10.04 -12.67 3.57
CA LEU A 218 -10.71 -12.52 4.86
C LEU A 218 -9.87 -11.64 5.79
N ILE A 219 -10.48 -10.58 6.27
CA ILE A 219 -9.91 -9.64 7.24
C ILE A 219 -10.63 -9.83 8.57
N CYS A 220 -9.93 -10.36 9.57
CA CYS A 220 -10.47 -10.47 10.92
C CYS A 220 -10.01 -9.25 11.74
N PHE A 221 -10.95 -8.36 12.09
CA PHE A 221 -10.68 -7.20 12.92
C PHE A 221 -11.17 -7.43 14.36
N VAL A 222 -10.23 -7.47 15.31
CA VAL A 222 -10.51 -7.60 16.74
C VAL A 222 -10.22 -6.27 17.43
N TYR A 223 -11.27 -5.61 17.91
CA TYR A 223 -11.17 -4.42 18.75
C TYR A 223 -10.99 -4.82 20.21
N ASP A 224 -9.82 -4.53 20.78
CA ASP A 224 -9.38 -4.89 22.13
C ASP A 224 -8.98 -3.65 22.97
N PRO A 225 -9.93 -2.74 23.26
CA PRO A 225 -9.63 -1.49 23.96
C PRO A 225 -9.12 -1.67 25.39
N GLU A 226 -9.42 -2.81 26.02
CA GLU A 226 -8.95 -3.14 27.36
C GLU A 226 -7.68 -4.00 27.39
N GLY A 227 -7.13 -4.38 26.23
CA GLY A 227 -5.89 -5.18 26.14
C GLY A 227 -6.03 -6.59 26.75
N LEU A 228 -7.18 -7.23 26.56
CA LEU A 228 -7.48 -8.58 27.07
C LEU A 228 -6.75 -9.70 26.30
N VAL A 229 -6.20 -9.40 25.12
CA VAL A 229 -5.30 -10.28 24.38
C VAL A 229 -3.86 -9.94 24.76
N GLY A 230 -3.24 -10.79 25.59
CA GLY A 230 -1.89 -10.50 26.12
C GLY A 230 -0.76 -10.49 25.08
N ASN A 231 -0.85 -11.30 24.01
CA ASN A 231 0.09 -11.31 22.90
C ASN A 231 -0.66 -11.19 21.56
N PRO A 232 -1.09 -9.97 21.17
CA PRO A 232 -1.89 -9.79 19.97
C PRO A 232 -1.13 -10.17 18.71
N ARG A 233 0.15 -9.77 18.59
CA ARG A 233 1.00 -10.10 17.42
C ARG A 233 1.20 -11.61 17.23
N GLY A 234 1.32 -12.36 18.33
CA GLY A 234 1.37 -13.82 18.26
C GLY A 234 0.10 -14.40 17.64
N LEU A 235 -1.07 -14.03 18.18
CA LEU A 235 -2.36 -14.51 17.67
C LEU A 235 -2.62 -14.07 16.22
N GLU A 236 -2.21 -12.85 15.85
CA GLU A 236 -2.29 -12.37 14.46
C GLU A 236 -1.49 -13.25 13.51
N ASN A 237 -0.23 -13.56 13.87
CA ASN A 237 0.67 -14.36 13.04
C ASN A 237 0.23 -15.83 12.95
N ASP A 238 -0.29 -16.38 14.05
CA ASP A 238 -0.72 -17.79 14.11
C ASP A 238 -1.94 -18.06 13.23
N LEU A 239 -2.81 -17.06 13.04
CA LEU A 239 -4.06 -17.18 12.28
C LEU A 239 -4.00 -16.60 10.86
N SER A 240 -3.08 -15.66 10.59
CA SER A 240 -2.91 -15.08 9.26
C SER A 240 -2.22 -16.08 8.32
N SER A 241 -2.66 -16.13 7.06
CA SER A 241 -2.09 -17.06 6.07
C SER A 241 -2.30 -16.58 4.63
N ASP A 242 -1.48 -17.10 3.72
CA ASP A 242 -1.65 -16.99 2.27
C ASP A 242 -1.82 -18.40 1.71
N ASP A 243 -3.05 -18.92 1.73
CA ASP A 243 -3.42 -20.15 1.03
C ASP A 243 -3.88 -19.80 -0.40
N ASN A 244 -3.72 -20.71 -1.36
CA ASN A 244 -4.11 -20.51 -2.75
C ASN A 244 -5.61 -20.20 -2.92
N ASN A 245 -6.43 -20.59 -1.94
CA ASN A 245 -7.88 -20.43 -1.99
C ASN A 245 -8.40 -19.25 -1.15
N LEU A 246 -7.63 -18.77 -0.16
CA LEU A 246 -8.07 -17.69 0.74
C LEU A 246 -6.86 -17.02 1.40
N ARG A 247 -6.76 -15.71 1.26
CA ARG A 247 -5.83 -14.89 2.04
C ARG A 247 -6.49 -14.49 3.36
N VAL A 248 -5.85 -14.82 4.48
CA VAL A 248 -6.33 -14.43 5.82
C VAL A 248 -5.39 -13.39 6.42
N ARG A 249 -5.95 -12.29 6.94
CA ARG A 249 -5.21 -11.32 7.75
C ARG A 249 -5.99 -11.01 9.02
N VAL A 250 -5.31 -11.09 10.16
CA VAL A 250 -5.88 -10.78 11.46
C VAL A 250 -5.26 -9.50 12.01
N TYR A 251 -6.10 -8.59 12.51
CA TYR A 251 -5.71 -7.31 13.08
C TYR A 251 -6.36 -7.14 14.46
N ILE A 252 -5.55 -7.12 15.51
CA ILE A 252 -5.97 -6.89 16.89
C ILE A 252 -5.50 -5.49 17.30
N ARG A 253 -6.43 -4.56 17.51
CA ARG A 253 -6.12 -3.15 17.80
C ARG A 253 -6.82 -2.68 19.08
N PRO A 254 -6.24 -1.75 19.85
CA PRO A 254 -6.92 -1.09 20.96
C PRO A 254 -8.20 -0.40 20.49
#